data_AF-A0A2U3R952-F1
#
_entry.id   AF-A0A2U3R952-F1
#
_cell.length_a   1.000
_cell.length_b   1.000
_cell.length_c   1.000
_cell.angle_alpha   90.00
_cell.angle_beta   90.00
_cell.angle_gamma   90.00
#
_symmetry.space_group_name_H-M   'P 1'
#
loop_
_entity.id
_entity.type
_entity.pdbx_description
1 polymer ?
#
loop_
_entity_poly.entity_id
_entity_poly.type
_entity_poly.pdbx_seq_one_letter_code
_entity_poly.pdbx_strand_id
1 'polypeptide(L)'
;MLKSAKKASKIRFGGLPLVKNSERLHILITGTTGTGKTNMLNELLPQIRLHKDRAIIVDTTGAFTDRFFDSKCDKLLNPLEKIVNNGCLGMIVLKQLIFMI
;
A
#
# COMPACT_ATOMS: atom_id res chain seq x y z
N MET A 1 1.82 5.71 26.11
CA MET A 1 2.74 6.82 25.79
C MET A 1 2.34 7.64 24.57
N LEU A 2 2.23 7.10 23.35
CA LEU A 2 1.91 7.95 22.16
C LEU A 2 0.51 8.57 22.18
N LYS A 3 -0.51 7.80 22.60
CA LYS A 3 -1.90 8.28 22.69
C LYS A 3 -2.05 9.40 23.73
N SER A 4 -1.53 9.19 24.95
CA SER A 4 -1.55 10.19 26.03
C SER A 4 -0.79 11.47 25.66
N ALA A 5 0.32 11.34 24.92
CA ALA A 5 1.10 12.47 24.42
C ALA A 5 0.53 13.14 23.15
N LYS A 6 -0.63 12.72 22.63
CA LYS A 6 -1.22 13.19 21.35
C LYS A 6 -0.28 13.06 20.14
N LYS A 7 0.64 12.08 20.17
CA LYS A 7 1.65 11.80 19.14
C LYS A 7 1.40 10.48 18.38
N ALA A 8 0.22 9.87 18.50
CA ALA A 8 -0.13 8.66 17.77
C ALA A 8 -0.56 8.98 16.32
N SER A 9 0.01 8.28 15.34
CA SER A 9 -0.45 8.31 13.95
C SER A 9 -1.76 7.54 13.78
N LYS A 10 -2.42 7.80 12.65
CA LYS A 10 -3.58 7.01 12.19
C LYS A 10 -3.16 5.66 11.61
N ILE A 11 -1.92 5.55 11.12
CA ILE A 11 -1.32 4.31 10.63
C ILE A 11 -0.82 3.46 11.80
N ARG A 12 -1.12 2.16 11.73
CA ARG A 12 -0.77 1.16 12.74
C ARG A 12 -0.18 -0.09 12.10
N PHE A 13 0.70 -0.77 12.83
CA PHE A 13 1.21 -2.10 12.50
C PHE A 13 1.07 -3.00 13.72
N GLY A 14 0.45 -4.17 13.58
CA GLY A 14 0.11 -5.05 14.70
C GLY A 14 -0.70 -4.33 15.78
N GLY A 15 -1.55 -3.38 15.39
CA GLY A 15 -2.30 -2.52 16.33
C GLY A 15 -1.49 -1.42 17.04
N LEU A 16 -0.17 -1.37 16.86
CA LEU A 16 0.69 -0.32 17.41
C LEU A 16 0.71 0.90 16.47
N PRO A 17 0.34 2.11 16.93
CA PRO A 17 0.40 3.30 16.09
C PRO A 17 1.83 3.75 15.87
N LEU A 18 2.11 4.24 14.66
CA LEU A 18 3.34 4.97 14.37
C LEU A 18 3.38 6.30 15.14
N VAL A 19 4.55 6.94 15.15
CA VAL A 19 4.67 8.33 15.57
C VAL A 19 3.96 9.22 14.55
N LYS A 20 3.15 10.16 15.02
CA LYS A 20 2.41 11.08 14.16
C LYS A 20 3.35 11.75 13.16
N ASN A 21 2.99 11.73 11.88
CA ASN A 21 3.74 12.29 10.75
C ASN A 21 5.01 11.53 10.34
N SER A 22 5.39 10.45 11.03
CA SER A 22 6.59 9.69 10.64
C SER A 22 6.40 8.89 9.35
N GLU A 23 5.15 8.65 8.92
CA GLU A 23 4.87 8.01 7.63
C GLU A 23 5.44 8.77 6.42
N ARG A 24 5.72 10.06 6.58
CA ARG A 24 6.33 10.93 5.55
C ARG A 24 7.85 10.82 5.49
N LEU A 25 8.48 10.11 6.42
CA LEU A 25 9.93 9.93 6.50
C LEU A 25 10.42 8.65 5.83
N HIS A 26 9.56 7.98 5.06
CA HIS A 26 9.74 6.64 4.52
C HIS A 26 9.77 5.55 5.61
N ILE A 27 9.34 4.33 5.24
CA ILE A 27 9.31 3.16 6.12
C ILE A 27 10.10 2.05 5.43
N LEU A 28 11.14 1.54 6.10
CA LEU A 28 11.86 0.35 5.66
C LEU A 28 11.32 -0.87 6.40
N ILE A 29 10.73 -1.82 5.65
CA ILE A 29 10.31 -3.13 6.17
C ILE A 29 11.32 -4.16 5.69
N THR A 30 12.10 -4.74 6.61
CA THR A 30 13.13 -5.74 6.31
C THR A 30 12.91 -7.02 7.11
N GLY A 31 13.43 -8.15 6.60
CA GLY A 31 13.31 -9.47 7.21
C GLY A 31 13.48 -10.59 6.19
N THR A 32 13.74 -11.81 6.63
CA THR A 32 13.88 -12.99 5.76
C THR A 32 12.53 -13.44 5.17
N THR A 33 12.54 -14.43 4.27
CA THR A 33 11.29 -15.00 3.74
C THR A 33 10.46 -15.60 4.88
N GLY A 34 9.15 -15.38 4.84
CA GLY A 34 8.23 -15.88 5.88
C GLY A 34 8.10 -15.00 7.13
N THR A 35 8.87 -13.92 7.30
CA THR A 35 8.81 -13.06 8.49
C THR A 35 7.64 -12.07 8.52
N GLY A 36 6.70 -12.16 7.58
CA GLY A 36 5.48 -11.34 7.60
C GLY A 36 5.55 -9.97 6.92
N LYS A 37 6.57 -9.68 6.09
CA LYS A 37 6.64 -8.42 5.31
C LYS A 37 5.36 -8.18 4.49
N THR A 38 4.90 -9.19 3.76
CA THR A 38 3.64 -9.12 2.99
C THR A 38 2.42 -8.95 3.90
N ASN A 39 2.42 -9.56 5.09
CA ASN A 39 1.34 -9.38 6.06
C ASN A 39 1.26 -7.93 6.55
N MET A 40 2.41 -7.29 6.77
CA MET A 40 2.46 -5.88 7.16
C MET A 40 1.90 -4.95 6.06
N LEU A 41 2.17 -5.25 4.78
CA LEU A 41 1.57 -4.52 3.65
C LEU A 41 0.05 -4.76 3.56
N ASN A 42 -0.41 -5.99 3.81
CA ASN A 42 -1.83 -6.33 3.86
C ASN A 42 -2.58 -5.60 4.99
N GLU A 43 -1.90 -5.23 6.07
CA GLU A 43 -2.45 -4.39 7.13
C GLU A 43 -2.45 -2.90 6.75
N LEU A 44 -1.44 -2.44 6.01
CA LEU A 44 -1.26 -1.04 5.65
C LEU A 44 -2.25 -0.55 4.58
N LEU A 45 -2.42 -1.32 3.50
CA LEU A 45 -3.22 -0.88 2.35
C LEU A 45 -4.69 -0.57 2.69
N PRO A 46 -5.40 -1.39 3.50
CA PRO A 46 -6.73 -1.05 3.97
C PRO A 46 -6.78 0.26 4.77
N GLN A 47 -5.73 0.56 5.54
CA GLN A 47 -5.67 1.81 6.30
C GLN A 47 -5.50 3.01 5.37
N ILE A 48 -4.63 2.92 4.36
CA ILE A 48 -4.48 3.96 3.33
C ILE A 48 -5.83 4.24 2.65
N ARG A 49 -6.52 3.18 2.22
CA ARG A 49 -7.86 3.29 1.62
C ARG A 49 -8.86 3.95 2.58
N LEU A 50 -8.92 3.48 3.83
CA LEU A 50 -9.83 3.99 4.85
C LEU A 50 -9.61 5.48 5.12
N HIS A 51 -8.37 5.94 5.11
CA HIS A 51 -8.02 7.35 5.31
C HIS A 51 -8.19 8.21 4.04
N LYS A 52 -8.61 7.60 2.92
CA LYS A 52 -8.70 8.23 1.58
C LYS A 52 -7.36 8.77 1.08
N ASP A 53 -6.28 8.16 1.56
CA ASP A 53 -4.94 8.40 1.06
C ASP A 53 -4.73 7.63 -0.25
N ARG A 54 -3.67 8.00 -0.98
CA ARG A 54 -3.32 7.41 -2.27
C ARG A 54 -2.06 6.57 -2.15
N ALA A 55 -2.05 5.44 -2.85
CA ALA A 55 -0.88 4.57 -2.96
C ALA A 55 -0.56 4.26 -4.42
N ILE A 56 0.74 4.14 -4.69
CA ILE A 56 1.26 3.51 -5.91
C ILE A 56 1.89 2.19 -5.46
N ILE A 57 1.44 1.08 -6.03
CA ILE A 57 1.90 -0.26 -5.66
C ILE A 57 2.63 -0.85 -6.85
N VAL A 58 3.87 -1.28 -6.66
CA VAL A 58 4.57 -2.13 -7.62
C VAL A 58 4.27 -3.57 -7.24
N ASP A 59 3.44 -4.23 -8.03
CA ASP A 59 2.96 -5.58 -7.77
C ASP A 59 3.47 -6.54 -8.84
N THR A 60 4.54 -7.26 -8.53
CA THR A 60 5.17 -8.19 -9.47
C THR A 60 4.46 -9.54 -9.52
N THR A 61 3.73 -9.92 -8.48
CA THR A 61 3.05 -11.22 -8.40
C THR A 61 1.56 -11.13 -8.75
N GLY A 62 0.97 -9.93 -8.68
CA GLY A 62 -0.46 -9.71 -8.86
C GLY A 62 -1.27 -9.92 -7.58
N ALA A 63 -0.65 -10.28 -6.45
CA ALA A 63 -1.36 -10.62 -5.22
C ALA A 63 -2.05 -9.41 -4.58
N PHE A 64 -1.49 -8.21 -4.71
CA PHE A 64 -2.12 -6.99 -4.20
C PHE A 64 -3.20 -6.48 -5.15
N THR A 65 -2.98 -6.65 -6.45
CA THR A 65 -3.96 -6.37 -7.49
C THR A 65 -5.22 -7.20 -7.23
N ASP A 66 -5.09 -8.53 -7.16
CA ASP A 66 -6.21 -9.45 -6.94
C ASP A 66 -7.00 -9.13 -5.67
N ARG A 67 -6.30 -8.75 -4.59
CA ARG A 67 -6.92 -8.53 -3.29
C ARG A 67 -7.53 -7.14 -3.10
N PHE A 68 -6.92 -6.09 -3.64
CA PHE A 68 -7.25 -4.71 -3.25
C PHE A 68 -7.69 -3.82 -4.41
N PHE A 69 -7.47 -4.22 -5.66
CA PHE A 69 -7.85 -3.43 -6.83
C PHE A 69 -9.37 -3.33 -6.96
N ASP A 70 -9.87 -2.11 -7.10
CA ASP A 70 -11.26 -1.82 -7.44
C ASP A 70 -11.33 -1.11 -8.79
N SER A 71 -11.81 -1.82 -9.81
CA SER A 71 -11.93 -1.30 -11.18
C SER A 71 -12.78 -0.04 -11.30
N LYS A 72 -13.65 0.27 -10.32
CA LYS A 72 -14.45 1.50 -10.32
C LYS A 72 -13.64 2.75 -10.00
N CYS A 73 -12.56 2.61 -9.22
CA CYS A 73 -11.86 3.75 -8.65
C CYS A 73 -10.33 3.69 -8.71
N ASP A 74 -9.76 2.56 -9.15
CA ASP A 74 -8.32 2.35 -9.24
C ASP A 74 -7.83 2.30 -10.68
N LYS A 75 -6.51 2.49 -10.85
CA LYS A 75 -5.84 2.39 -12.15
C LYS A 75 -4.86 1.23 -12.15
N LEU A 76 -5.01 0.34 -13.13
CA LEU A 76 -4.05 -0.72 -13.39
C LEU A 76 -3.18 -0.34 -14.58
N LEU A 77 -1.88 -0.20 -14.33
CA LEU A 77 -0.86 0.00 -15.33
C LEU A 77 -0.18 -1.33 -15.59
N ASN A 78 -0.57 -1.99 -16.68
CA ASN A 78 -0.01 -3.24 -17.14
C ASN A 78 0.05 -3.22 -18.67
N PRO A 79 1.22 -3.36 -19.32
CA PRO A 79 1.32 -3.34 -20.78
C PRO A 79 0.63 -4.53 -21.47
N LEU A 80 0.43 -5.64 -20.75
CA LEU A 80 -0.23 -6.84 -21.29
C LEU A 80 -1.75 -6.82 -21.14
N GLU A 81 -2.29 -5.86 -20.39
CA GLU A 81 -3.72 -5.72 -20.15
C GLU A 81 -4.20 -4.32 -20.56
N LYS A 82 -5.51 -4.16 -20.76
CA LYS A 82 -6.07 -2.86 -21.09
C LYS A 82 -5.96 -1.94 -19.87
N ILE A 83 -5.37 -0.76 -20.03
CA ILE A 83 -5.39 0.29 -19.00
C ILE A 83 -6.84 0.67 -18.72
N VAL A 84 -7.31 0.38 -17.51
CA VAL A 84 -8.66 0.78 -17.05
C VAL A 84 -8.55 2.20 -16.49
N ASN A 85 -9.23 3.15 -17.13
CA ASN A 85 -9.29 4.55 -16.73
C ASN A 85 -10.70 4.93 -16.29
N ASN A 86 -11.01 4.68 -15.01
CA ASN A 86 -12.25 5.16 -14.40
C ASN A 86 -11.88 6.30 -13.44
N GLY A 87 -12.58 7.42 -13.53
CA GLY A 87 -12.16 8.76 -13.05
C GLY A 87 -12.06 8.97 -11.54
N CYS A 88 -11.61 8.00 -10.76
CA CYS A 88 -11.26 8.19 -9.36
C CYS A 88 -9.77 7.88 -9.14
N LEU A 89 -9.15 8.51 -8.14
CA LEU A 89 -7.73 8.32 -7.82
C LEU A 89 -7.58 7.48 -6.55
N GLY A 90 -8.25 6.33 -6.51
CA GLY A 90 -7.87 5.24 -5.64
C GLY A 90 -6.66 4.54 -6.26
N MET A 91 -5.73 4.05 -5.45
CA MET A 91 -4.64 3.12 -5.79
C MET A 91 -4.23 2.93 -7.27
N ILE A 92 -3.01 3.34 -7.62
CA ILE A 92 -2.41 2.99 -8.90
C ILE A 92 -1.58 1.73 -8.71
N VAL A 93 -1.92 0.64 -9.38
CA VAL A 93 -1.16 -0.60 -9.33
C VAL A 93 -0.36 -0.72 -10.62
N LEU A 94 0.97 -0.79 -10.49
CA LEU A 94 1.88 -1.11 -11.59
C LEU A 94 2.13 -2.61 -11.54
N LYS A 95 1.54 -3.33 -12.50
CA LYS A 95 1.81 -4.73 -12.73
C LYS A 95 2.82 -4.79 -13.86
N GLN A 96 4.01 -5.30 -13.54
CA GLN A 96 5.23 -5.38 -14.35
C GLN A 96 6.23 -4.22 -14.17
N LEU A 97 7.34 -4.54 -13.47
CA LEU A 97 8.65 -3.94 -13.71
C LEU A 97 9.40 -4.96 -14.58
N ILE A 98 9.51 -4.71 -15.88
CA ILE A 98 10.52 -5.39 -16.70
C ILE A 98 11.86 -4.89 -16.15
N PHE A 99 12.51 -5.68 -15.31
CA PHE A 99 13.96 -5.64 -15.18
C PHE A 99 14.51 -6.27 -16.46
N MET A 100 14.63 -5.45 -17.52
CA MET A 100 15.80 -5.60 -18.39
C MET A 100 16.96 -5.09 -17.54
N ILE A 101 17.78 -6.02 -17.07
CA ILE A 101 19.19 -5.72 -16.79
C ILE A 101 19.84 -5.44 -18.15
#